data_AF-A0AAD9UTW4-F1
#
_entry.id   AF-A0AAD9UTW4-F1
#
_cell.length_a   1.000
_cell.length_b   1.000
_cell.length_c   1.000
_cell.angle_alpha   90.00
_cell.angle_beta   90.00
_cell.angle_gamma   90.00
#
_symmetry.space_group_name_H-M   'P 1'
#
loop_
_entity.id
_entity.type
_entity.pdbx_description
1 polymer ?
#
loop_
_entity_poly.entity_id
_entity_poly.type
_entity_poly.pdbx_seq_one_letter_code
_entity_poly.pdbx_strand_id
1 'polypeptide(L)'
;MACFVMYRRRNVQERAVRRWPGNAIPIFRKNVKALKELNELVDELAETCTYAPAGFDKRGIRQHILDTLNERRRRIHKGHDYEQGDGRHKKKLNNDGEQGEGPSATEDTAELTNNELQDEKEKDSSSHAIEDNSEKKKDGKGNSSTGQKDEQSLSKEPAVAVLSVAFNAISVRYITRGQLSSASKTLKLGLKTTLSKEEYVIPVATALIKQGFIKIEPSEKVTREDVSKLKSF
;
A
#
# COMPACT_ATOMS: atom_id res chain seq x y z
N MET A 1 -5.12 -8.24 -24.37
CA MET A 1 -6.41 -8.29 -23.64
C MET A 1 -6.45 -7.46 -22.34
N ALA A 2 -5.34 -7.27 -21.60
CA ALA A 2 -5.35 -6.51 -20.34
C ALA A 2 -5.81 -5.03 -20.47
N CYS A 3 -5.50 -4.37 -21.60
CA CYS A 3 -5.81 -2.95 -21.80
C CYS A 3 -7.33 -2.66 -21.84
N PHE A 4 -8.12 -3.56 -22.44
CA PHE A 4 -9.58 -3.40 -22.55
C PHE A 4 -10.31 -3.55 -21.21
N VAL A 5 -9.86 -4.49 -20.36
CA VAL A 5 -10.43 -4.69 -19.02
C VAL A 5 -10.13 -3.51 -18.11
N MET A 6 -8.92 -2.94 -18.20
CA MET A 6 -8.56 -1.73 -17.46
C MET A 6 -9.39 -0.50 -17.87
N TYR A 7 -9.66 -0.33 -19.16
CA TYR A 7 -10.50 0.76 -19.67
C TYR A 7 -11.94 0.69 -19.14
N ARG A 8 -12.53 -0.51 -19.12
CA ARG A 8 -13.90 -0.72 -18.62
C ARG A 8 -14.04 -0.48 -17.12
N ARG A 9 -13.08 -0.94 -16.30
CA ARG A 9 -13.06 -0.65 -14.85
C ARG A 9 -12.92 0.84 -14.55
N ARG A 10 -12.14 1.56 -15.35
CA ARG A 10 -12.05 3.03 -15.27
C ARG A 10 -13.38 3.70 -15.59
N ASN A 11 -14.06 3.27 -16.65
CA ASN A 11 -15.36 3.81 -17.02
C ASN A 11 -16.41 3.61 -15.91
N VAL A 12 -16.49 2.40 -15.33
CA VAL A 12 -17.37 2.12 -14.19
C VAL A 12 -17.06 3.04 -13.01
N GLN A 13 -15.77 3.24 -12.69
CA GLN A 13 -15.34 4.13 -11.63
C GLN A 13 -15.74 5.59 -11.90
N GLU A 14 -15.47 6.11 -13.10
CA GLU A 14 -15.83 7.49 -13.48
C GLU A 14 -17.34 7.71 -13.38
N ARG A 15 -18.14 6.75 -13.83
CA ARG A 15 -19.60 6.81 -13.79
C ARG A 15 -20.13 6.78 -12.36
N ALA A 16 -19.56 5.95 -11.49
CA ALA A 16 -19.87 5.94 -10.07
C ALA A 16 -19.51 7.28 -9.38
N VAL A 17 -18.36 7.88 -9.72
CA VAL A 17 -17.93 9.17 -9.17
C VAL A 17 -18.83 10.31 -9.64
N ARG A 18 -19.26 10.29 -10.91
CA ARG A 18 -20.21 11.28 -11.43
C ARG A 18 -21.59 11.19 -10.78
N ARG A 19 -22.06 9.98 -10.48
CA ARG A 19 -23.38 9.77 -9.85
C ARG A 19 -23.38 10.19 -8.38
N TRP A 20 -22.29 9.96 -7.65
CA TRP A 20 -22.13 10.41 -6.26
C TRP A 20 -20.85 11.26 -6.13
N PRO A 21 -20.92 12.55 -6.52
CA PRO A 21 -19.78 13.46 -6.43
C PRO A 21 -19.48 13.81 -4.97
N GLY A 22 -18.27 14.32 -4.72
CA GLY A 22 -17.97 14.96 -3.45
C GLY A 22 -17.77 14.02 -2.26
N ASN A 23 -18.09 14.51 -1.06
CA ASN A 23 -17.87 13.80 0.21
C ASN A 23 -19.12 13.03 0.70
N ALA A 24 -20.30 13.35 0.18
CA ALA A 24 -21.55 12.73 0.60
C ALA A 24 -21.80 11.40 -0.14
N ILE A 25 -21.14 10.32 0.33
CA ILE A 25 -21.30 8.98 -0.27
C ILE A 25 -22.42 8.21 0.44
N PRO A 26 -23.49 7.79 -0.27
CA PRO A 26 -24.61 7.12 0.36
C PRO A 26 -24.27 5.73 0.90
N ILE A 27 -24.97 5.35 1.97
CA ILE A 27 -24.93 4.01 2.56
C ILE A 27 -26.12 3.20 2.02
N PHE A 28 -25.83 2.34 1.04
CA PHE A 28 -26.84 1.55 0.32
C PHE A 28 -27.59 0.51 1.18
N ARG A 29 -27.04 0.12 2.34
CA ARG A 29 -27.67 -0.89 3.23
C ARG A 29 -28.95 -0.36 3.90
N LYS A 30 -29.05 0.95 4.14
CA LYS A 30 -30.18 1.58 4.83
C LYS A 30 -31.07 2.40 3.88
N ASN A 31 -30.49 2.94 2.79
CA ASN A 31 -31.22 3.82 1.87
C ASN A 31 -31.74 3.05 0.64
N VAL A 32 -33.03 2.74 0.63
CA VAL A 32 -33.70 2.03 -0.49
C VAL A 32 -33.63 2.82 -1.79
N LYS A 33 -33.73 4.15 -1.74
CA LYS A 33 -33.62 5.03 -2.92
C LYS A 33 -32.23 4.94 -3.57
N ALA A 34 -31.17 5.07 -2.76
CA ALA A 34 -29.80 4.95 -3.24
C ALA A 34 -29.52 3.53 -3.79
N LEU A 35 -30.14 2.49 -3.22
CA LEU A 35 -30.02 1.13 -3.73
C LEU A 35 -30.66 0.95 -5.11
N LYS A 36 -31.80 1.60 -5.37
CA LYS A 36 -32.41 1.63 -6.71
C LYS A 36 -31.51 2.34 -7.72
N GLU A 37 -30.99 3.52 -7.37
CA GLU A 37 -30.05 4.28 -8.21
C GLU A 37 -28.77 3.47 -8.51
N LEU A 38 -28.29 2.67 -7.56
CA LEU A 38 -27.17 1.76 -7.76
C LEU A 38 -27.49 0.66 -8.77
N ASN A 39 -28.67 0.05 -8.69
CA ASN A 39 -29.07 -1.02 -9.61
C ASN A 39 -29.29 -0.47 -11.03
N GLU A 40 -29.91 0.70 -11.17
CA GLU A 40 -30.06 1.40 -12.45
C GLU A 40 -28.70 1.67 -13.10
N LEU A 41 -27.74 2.19 -12.32
CA LEU A 41 -26.38 2.42 -12.80
C LEU A 41 -25.68 1.12 -13.22
N VAL A 42 -25.90 0.03 -12.50
CA VAL A 42 -25.35 -1.29 -12.85
C VAL A 42 -25.95 -1.79 -14.16
N ASP A 43 -27.24 -1.60 -14.38
CA ASP A 43 -27.91 -2.00 -15.62
C ASP A 43 -27.43 -1.19 -16.82
N GLU A 44 -27.32 0.14 -16.71
CA GLU A 44 -26.73 1.01 -17.73
C GLU A 44 -25.28 0.59 -18.09
N LEU A 45 -24.48 0.26 -17.07
CA LEU A 45 -23.08 -0.14 -17.25
C LEU A 45 -22.94 -1.58 -17.76
N ALA A 46 -23.94 -2.43 -17.52
CA ALA A 46 -23.90 -3.81 -17.99
C ALA A 46 -23.88 -3.88 -19.52
N GLU A 47 -24.58 -2.98 -20.21
CA GLU A 47 -24.61 -2.97 -21.67
C GLU A 47 -23.23 -2.66 -22.29
N THR A 48 -22.45 -1.79 -21.64
CA THR A 48 -21.19 -1.28 -22.20
C THR A 48 -19.93 -1.92 -21.60
N CYS A 49 -20.00 -2.34 -20.34
CA CYS A 49 -18.83 -2.76 -19.57
C CYS A 49 -18.78 -4.27 -19.29
N THR A 50 -19.86 -5.04 -19.52
CA THR A 50 -19.88 -6.49 -19.29
C THR A 50 -18.86 -7.22 -20.16
N TYR A 51 -18.02 -8.05 -19.55
CA TYR A 51 -16.98 -8.80 -20.25
C TYR A 51 -16.95 -10.26 -19.79
N ALA A 52 -17.66 -11.10 -20.54
CA ALA A 52 -17.78 -12.53 -20.26
C ALA A 52 -16.43 -13.27 -20.12
N PRO A 53 -15.39 -12.99 -20.94
CA PRO A 53 -14.11 -13.73 -20.82
C PRO A 53 -13.32 -13.45 -19.53
N ALA A 54 -13.67 -12.43 -18.74
CA ALA A 54 -13.08 -12.20 -17.41
C ALA A 54 -14.09 -12.35 -16.25
N GLY A 55 -15.27 -12.93 -16.51
CA GLY A 55 -16.35 -13.05 -15.51
C GLY A 55 -16.79 -11.70 -14.94
N PHE A 56 -16.65 -10.60 -15.71
CA PHE A 56 -17.03 -9.27 -15.27
C PHE A 56 -18.48 -8.99 -15.64
N ASP A 57 -19.38 -9.60 -14.87
CA ASP A 57 -20.83 -9.52 -15.03
C ASP A 57 -21.44 -8.39 -14.17
N LYS A 58 -22.77 -8.23 -14.22
CA LYS A 58 -23.52 -7.25 -13.39
C LYS A 58 -23.11 -7.28 -11.91
N ARG A 59 -22.89 -8.47 -11.35
CA ARG A 59 -22.42 -8.65 -9.96
C ARG A 59 -21.01 -8.07 -9.76
N GLY A 60 -20.10 -8.29 -10.71
CA GLY A 60 -18.74 -7.74 -10.69
C GLY A 60 -18.73 -6.22 -10.84
N ILE A 61 -19.58 -5.68 -11.72
CA ILE A 61 -19.76 -4.22 -11.87
C ILE A 61 -20.27 -3.61 -10.57
N ARG A 62 -21.32 -4.19 -9.98
CA ARG A 62 -21.88 -3.75 -8.70
C ARG A 62 -20.83 -3.75 -7.59
N GLN A 63 -20.07 -4.84 -7.47
CA GLN A 63 -19.01 -4.94 -6.47
C GLN A 63 -17.93 -3.87 -6.69
N HIS A 64 -17.50 -3.67 -7.94
CA HIS A 64 -16.48 -2.67 -8.28
C HIS A 64 -16.94 -1.23 -7.97
N ILE A 65 -18.22 -0.91 -8.19
CA ILE A 65 -18.81 0.38 -7.77
C ILE A 65 -18.76 0.53 -6.25
N LEU A 66 -19.19 -0.50 -5.51
CA LEU A 66 -19.18 -0.47 -4.05
C LEU A 66 -17.76 -0.33 -3.49
N ASP A 67 -16.79 -1.05 -4.03
CA ASP A 67 -15.38 -0.97 -3.63
C ASP A 67 -14.81 0.43 -3.88
N THR A 68 -15.13 1.02 -5.04
CA THR A 68 -14.75 2.39 -5.39
C THR A 68 -15.31 3.40 -4.37
N LEU A 69 -16.60 3.29 -4.03
CA LEU A 69 -17.25 4.20 -3.09
C LEU A 69 -16.77 3.98 -1.65
N ASN A 70 -16.51 2.73 -1.25
CA ASN A 70 -15.96 2.41 0.06
C ASN A 70 -14.53 2.93 0.23
N GLU A 71 -13.68 2.81 -0.80
CA GLU A 71 -12.33 3.37 -0.79
C GLU A 71 -12.37 4.90 -0.70
N ARG A 72 -13.30 5.57 -1.39
CA ARG A 72 -13.51 7.01 -1.23
C ARG A 72 -13.93 7.37 0.19
N ARG A 73 -14.86 6.63 0.82
CA ARG A 73 -15.22 6.85 2.23
C ARG A 73 -14.00 6.72 3.16
N ARG A 74 -13.14 5.72 2.93
CA ARG A 74 -11.88 5.56 3.68
C ARG A 74 -10.95 6.76 3.51
N ARG A 75 -10.88 7.34 2.31
CA ARG A 75 -10.05 8.53 2.06
C ARG A 75 -10.61 9.77 2.74
N ILE A 76 -11.93 9.97 2.72
CA ILE A 76 -12.60 11.06 3.44
C ILE A 76 -12.30 10.95 4.94
N HIS A 77 -12.41 9.75 5.51
CA HIS A 77 -12.06 9.52 6.91
C HIS A 77 -10.58 9.81 7.23
N LYS A 78 -9.69 9.69 6.24
CA LYS A 78 -8.27 10.08 6.34
C LYS A 78 -8.02 11.58 6.13
N GLY A 79 -9.07 12.40 6.01
CA GLY A 79 -8.98 13.84 5.80
C GLY A 79 -8.85 14.27 4.33
N HIS A 80 -9.16 13.39 3.37
CA HIS A 80 -9.22 13.79 1.96
C HIS A 80 -10.56 14.45 1.64
N ASP A 81 -10.52 15.72 1.26
CA ASP A 81 -11.69 16.48 0.87
C ASP A 81 -11.86 16.48 -0.66
N TYR A 82 -12.95 15.88 -1.15
CA TYR A 82 -13.32 15.88 -2.56
C TYR A 82 -14.12 17.13 -3.00
N GLU A 83 -14.57 17.97 -2.06
CA GLU A 83 -15.25 19.25 -2.32
C GLU A 83 -14.24 20.40 -2.50
N GLN A 84 -13.14 20.35 -1.75
CA GLN A 84 -12.00 21.23 -1.99
C GLN A 84 -11.32 20.82 -3.29
N GLY A 85 -11.63 21.53 -4.38
CA GLY A 85 -10.91 21.39 -5.65
C GLY A 85 -9.40 21.37 -5.42
N ASP A 86 -8.72 20.41 -6.06
CA ASP A 86 -7.31 20.06 -5.86
C ASP A 86 -6.46 21.32 -5.64
N GLY A 87 -5.99 21.52 -4.41
CA GLY A 87 -5.27 22.72 -3.96
C GLY A 87 -3.96 23.01 -4.71
N ARG A 88 -3.59 22.16 -5.68
CA ARG A 88 -2.49 22.37 -6.61
C ARG A 88 -2.61 23.65 -7.45
N HIS A 89 -3.81 24.24 -7.56
CA HIS A 89 -4.00 25.54 -8.22
C HIS A 89 -4.05 26.75 -7.28
N LYS A 90 -4.02 26.59 -5.95
CA LYS A 90 -4.17 27.71 -4.99
C LYS A 90 -2.86 28.21 -4.37
N LYS A 91 -1.68 27.80 -4.87
CA LYS A 91 -0.37 28.27 -4.36
C LYS A 91 0.33 29.29 -5.26
N LYS A 92 -0.44 30.23 -5.80
CA LYS A 92 0.06 31.51 -6.34
C LYS A 92 -0.96 32.58 -6.01
N LEU A 93 -0.48 33.68 -5.44
CA LEU A 93 -1.21 34.83 -4.89
C LEU A 93 -1.68 34.61 -3.45
N ASN A 94 -0.79 34.91 -2.51
CA ASN A 94 -0.96 36.04 -1.59
C ASN A 94 0.22 36.04 -0.62
N ASN A 95 1.20 36.88 -0.93
CA ASN A 95 2.25 37.27 0.00
C ASN A 95 2.47 38.75 -0.24
N ASP A 96 1.66 39.57 0.41
CA ASP A 96 1.91 40.97 0.74
C ASP A 96 1.00 41.27 1.93
N GLY A 97 1.60 41.65 3.06
CA GLY A 97 0.92 41.79 4.35
C GLY A 97 0.31 43.16 4.57
N GLU A 98 -0.59 43.24 5.55
CA GLU A 98 -0.69 44.39 6.46
C GLU A 98 -1.51 44.02 7.70
N GLN A 99 -1.08 44.59 8.83
CA GLN A 99 -1.67 44.49 10.16
C GLN A 99 -2.94 45.34 10.28
N GLY A 100 -3.88 44.91 11.13
CA GLY A 100 -5.00 45.75 11.60
C GLY A 100 -5.99 44.96 12.45
N GLU A 101 -6.39 45.55 13.58
CA GLU A 101 -7.00 44.97 14.77
C GLU A 101 -8.50 44.57 14.63
N GLY A 102 -9.00 43.72 15.55
CA GLY A 102 -10.35 43.08 15.56
C GLY A 102 -11.51 44.02 15.97
N PRO A 103 -12.56 43.56 16.69
CA PRO A 103 -13.06 42.20 17.00
C PRO A 103 -14.57 42.01 16.64
N SER A 104 -15.14 40.79 16.71
CA SER A 104 -16.51 40.55 17.23
C SER A 104 -16.87 39.06 17.30
N ALA A 105 -17.71 38.72 18.27
CA ALA A 105 -17.93 37.41 18.88
C ALA A 105 -19.02 36.54 18.23
N THR A 106 -18.96 35.24 18.56
CA THR A 106 -20.01 34.27 19.00
C THR A 106 -19.55 32.86 18.58
N GLU A 107 -19.15 31.99 19.52
CA GLU A 107 -20.02 31.01 20.22
C GLU A 107 -20.86 30.22 19.19
N ASP A 108 -20.76 28.90 19.05
CA ASP A 108 -20.90 27.97 20.16
C ASP A 108 -20.52 26.50 19.83
N THR A 109 -20.05 25.84 20.89
CA THR A 109 -20.21 24.43 21.29
C THR A 109 -19.72 23.29 20.38
N ALA A 110 -18.57 22.75 20.78
CA ALA A 110 -18.17 21.36 20.57
C ALA A 110 -18.98 20.43 21.50
N GLU A 111 -19.47 19.31 20.97
CA GLU A 111 -19.71 18.11 21.78
C GLU A 111 -19.11 16.87 21.11
N LEU A 112 -18.01 16.45 21.72
CA LEU A 112 -17.50 15.09 21.71
C LEU A 112 -18.50 14.20 22.47
N THR A 113 -18.91 13.07 21.90
CA THR A 113 -19.34 11.94 22.71
C THR A 113 -18.63 10.67 22.26
N ASN A 114 -17.72 10.23 23.15
CA ASN A 114 -17.20 8.88 23.23
C ASN A 114 -18.36 7.92 23.49
N ASN A 115 -18.28 6.69 22.98
CA ASN A 115 -18.90 5.56 23.66
C ASN A 115 -17.99 4.34 23.54
N GLU A 116 -17.38 4.05 24.68
CA GLU A 116 -16.62 2.87 25.02
C GLU A 116 -17.60 1.76 25.46
N LEU A 117 -17.20 0.53 25.13
CA LEU A 117 -17.63 -0.79 25.59
C LEU A 117 -18.85 -0.94 26.52
N GLN A 118 -19.66 -1.97 26.21
CA GLN A 118 -19.76 -3.17 27.06
C GLN A 118 -20.36 -4.34 26.28
N ASP A 119 -19.54 -5.36 26.05
CA ASP A 119 -19.92 -6.68 25.53
C ASP A 119 -20.21 -7.59 26.72
N GLU A 120 -21.42 -8.15 26.77
CA GLU A 120 -21.81 -9.14 27.77
C GLU A 120 -21.40 -10.56 27.33
N LYS A 121 -20.57 -11.13 28.22
CA LYS A 121 -20.37 -12.53 28.60
C LYS A 121 -21.58 -13.45 28.35
N GLU A 122 -21.34 -14.61 27.71
CA GLU A 122 -21.45 -15.98 28.27
C GLU A 122 -21.10 -17.01 27.18
N LYS A 123 -20.03 -17.81 27.30
CA LYS A 123 -19.82 -19.07 28.05
C LYS A 123 -20.38 -20.31 27.33
N ASP A 124 -19.49 -21.10 26.73
CA ASP A 124 -19.16 -22.48 27.17
C ASP A 124 -18.12 -23.11 26.21
N SER A 125 -16.91 -23.39 26.70
CA SER A 125 -16.50 -24.64 27.37
C SER A 125 -16.30 -25.79 26.38
N SER A 126 -15.04 -26.03 25.98
CA SER A 126 -14.51 -27.40 25.97
C SER A 126 -12.98 -27.38 25.94
N SER A 127 -12.43 -27.82 27.06
CA SER A 127 -11.03 -28.10 27.39
C SER A 127 -10.33 -29.07 26.44
N HIS A 128 -9.03 -28.88 26.22
CA HIS A 128 -8.05 -29.92 26.58
C HIS A 128 -6.65 -29.33 26.82
N ALA A 129 -6.02 -29.88 27.85
CA ALA A 129 -4.80 -29.46 28.50
C ALA A 129 -3.54 -30.02 27.81
N ILE A 130 -2.39 -29.56 28.34
CA ILE A 130 -1.03 -30.16 28.47
C ILE A 130 -0.05 -28.97 28.33
N GLU A 131 0.44 -28.39 29.43
CA GLU A 131 1.67 -28.78 30.17
C GLU A 131 2.92 -28.78 29.26
N ASP A 132 4.11 -28.35 29.65
CA ASP A 132 4.69 -27.61 30.75
C ASP A 132 6.17 -27.44 30.34
N ASN A 133 6.90 -26.52 30.99
CA ASN A 133 8.35 -26.53 31.15
C ASN A 133 9.29 -26.35 29.93
N SER A 134 10.07 -25.27 29.93
CA SER A 134 11.28 -25.19 30.77
C SER A 134 12.21 -24.02 30.40
N GLU A 135 12.85 -23.50 31.44
CA GLU A 135 13.86 -22.46 31.48
C GLU A 135 15.14 -22.81 30.69
N LYS A 136 15.85 -21.80 30.17
CA LYS A 136 17.13 -21.35 30.78
C LYS A 136 17.81 -20.20 30.02
N LYS A 137 18.32 -19.28 30.84
CA LYS A 137 19.30 -18.22 30.57
C LYS A 137 20.52 -18.72 29.76
N LYS A 138 21.15 -17.80 29.02
CA LYS A 138 22.58 -17.48 29.23
C LYS A 138 23.02 -16.22 28.50
N ASP A 139 23.66 -15.34 29.27
CA ASP A 139 24.56 -14.30 28.83
C ASP A 139 25.75 -14.89 28.05
N GLY A 140 26.26 -14.14 27.06
CA GLY A 140 27.39 -14.57 26.25
C GLY A 140 27.98 -13.45 25.40
N LYS A 141 28.75 -12.58 26.06
CA LYS A 141 29.69 -11.62 25.47
C LYS A 141 30.83 -12.40 24.80
N GLY A 142 31.16 -12.08 23.55
CA GLY A 142 32.29 -12.70 22.83
C GLY A 142 32.63 -12.00 21.51
N ASN A 143 33.66 -11.15 21.56
CA ASN A 143 34.40 -10.63 20.41
C ASN A 143 35.04 -11.76 19.60
N SER A 144 35.23 -11.57 18.29
CA SER A 144 36.55 -11.56 17.64
C SER A 144 36.41 -11.56 16.13
N SER A 145 37.17 -10.65 15.51
CA SER A 145 37.68 -10.63 14.14
C SER A 145 37.93 -12.02 13.52
N THR A 146 37.90 -12.21 12.20
CA THR A 146 38.85 -11.66 11.23
C THR A 146 38.47 -12.19 9.84
N GLY A 147 38.75 -11.45 8.76
CA GLY A 147 38.87 -12.07 7.43
C GLY A 147 38.32 -11.23 6.30
N GLN A 148 39.12 -10.27 5.83
CA GLN A 148 38.95 -9.57 4.57
C GLN A 148 38.72 -10.54 3.40
N LYS A 149 37.80 -10.18 2.50
CA LYS A 149 38.02 -10.21 1.05
C LYS A 149 36.89 -9.45 0.35
N ASP A 150 37.33 -8.43 -0.38
CA ASP A 150 36.66 -7.76 -1.48
C ASP A 150 35.31 -7.11 -1.15
N GLU A 151 35.36 -5.88 -0.62
CA GLU A 151 34.28 -4.92 -0.83
C GLU A 151 34.19 -4.60 -2.34
N GLN A 152 33.56 -5.49 -3.10
CA GLN A 152 32.96 -5.10 -4.36
C GLN A 152 31.84 -4.11 -4.02
N SER A 153 32.19 -2.82 -4.05
CA SER A 153 31.23 -1.74 -4.13
C SER A 153 30.44 -1.95 -5.42
N LEU A 154 29.30 -2.65 -5.30
CA LEU A 154 28.43 -2.92 -6.43
C LEU A 154 27.97 -1.58 -7.03
N SER A 155 28.25 -1.40 -8.31
CA SER A 155 27.70 -0.28 -9.07
C SER A 155 26.18 -0.43 -9.19
N LYS A 156 25.49 0.65 -9.59
CA LYS A 156 24.02 0.68 -9.63
C LYS A 156 23.43 -0.36 -10.58
N GLU A 157 24.10 -0.66 -11.69
CA GLU A 157 23.64 -1.58 -12.73
C GLU A 157 23.55 -3.05 -12.27
N PRO A 158 24.62 -3.68 -11.72
CA PRO A 158 24.53 -5.04 -11.19
C PRO A 158 23.55 -5.14 -10.03
N ALA A 159 23.46 -4.11 -9.17
CA ALA A 159 22.47 -4.08 -8.09
C ALA A 159 21.02 -4.17 -8.61
N VAL A 160 20.74 -3.54 -9.76
CA VAL A 160 19.43 -3.61 -10.41
C VAL A 160 19.13 -5.00 -10.96
N ALA A 161 20.11 -5.67 -11.57
CA ALA A 161 19.98 -7.05 -12.04
C ALA A 161 19.70 -8.01 -10.87
N VAL A 162 20.48 -7.89 -9.80
CA VAL A 162 20.35 -8.67 -8.56
C VAL A 162 18.96 -8.56 -7.97
N LEU A 163 18.44 -7.34 -7.79
CA LEU A 163 17.10 -7.15 -7.24
C LEU A 163 16.00 -7.68 -8.16
N SER A 164 16.15 -7.52 -9.47
CA SER A 164 15.18 -8.04 -10.43
C SER A 164 15.06 -9.56 -10.32
N VAL A 165 16.18 -10.27 -10.17
CA VAL A 165 16.18 -11.73 -9.94
C VAL A 165 15.67 -12.08 -8.54
N ALA A 166 16.09 -11.36 -7.50
CA ALA A 166 15.69 -11.61 -6.11
C ALA A 166 14.16 -11.65 -5.95
N PHE A 167 13.49 -10.64 -6.50
CA PHE A 167 12.05 -10.40 -6.38
C PHE A 167 11.23 -10.98 -7.54
N ASN A 168 11.85 -11.77 -8.43
CA ASN A 168 11.20 -12.32 -9.63
C ASN A 168 10.51 -11.23 -10.49
N ALA A 169 11.11 -10.04 -10.58
CA ALA A 169 10.58 -8.90 -11.29
C ALA A 169 11.28 -8.72 -12.66
N ILE A 170 10.54 -8.24 -13.67
CA ILE A 170 11.11 -7.92 -14.99
C ILE A 170 12.08 -6.74 -14.90
N SER A 171 11.79 -5.79 -14.02
CA SER A 171 12.58 -4.58 -13.79
C SER A 171 12.39 -4.09 -12.37
N VAL A 172 13.42 -3.45 -11.80
CA VAL A 172 13.36 -2.76 -10.49
C VAL A 172 12.26 -1.71 -10.41
N ARG A 173 11.79 -1.17 -11.55
CA ARG A 173 10.65 -0.23 -11.57
C ARG A 173 9.39 -0.85 -10.95
N TYR A 174 9.17 -2.15 -11.13
CA TYR A 174 8.01 -2.88 -10.59
C TYR A 174 8.16 -3.28 -9.12
N ILE A 175 9.37 -3.21 -8.56
CA ILE A 175 9.60 -3.48 -7.14
C ILE A 175 9.18 -2.25 -6.35
N THR A 176 8.31 -2.41 -5.36
CA THR A 176 7.84 -1.29 -4.54
C THR A 176 8.86 -0.90 -3.47
N ARG A 177 8.85 0.36 -3.02
CA ARG A 177 9.65 0.78 -1.86
C ARG A 177 9.30 -0.03 -0.61
N GLY A 178 8.04 -0.43 -0.44
CA GLY A 178 7.59 -1.28 0.66
C GLY A 178 8.28 -2.64 0.67
N GLN A 179 8.41 -3.29 -0.49
CA GLN A 179 9.14 -4.56 -0.62
C GLN A 179 10.63 -4.41 -0.26
N LEU A 180 11.29 -3.35 -0.74
CA LEU A 180 12.69 -3.09 -0.41
C LEU A 180 12.88 -2.77 1.08
N SER A 181 11.96 -2.02 1.68
CA SER A 181 11.98 -1.71 3.11
C SER A 181 11.76 -2.97 3.95
N SER A 182 10.79 -3.82 3.61
CA SER A 182 10.63 -5.13 4.26
C SER A 182 11.89 -5.98 4.12
N ALA A 183 12.48 -6.03 2.93
CA ALA A 183 13.69 -6.79 2.71
C ALA A 183 14.86 -6.27 3.56
N SER A 184 15.03 -4.95 3.69
CA SER A 184 16.07 -4.38 4.55
C SER A 184 15.90 -4.76 6.02
N LYS A 185 14.67 -4.96 6.50
CA LYS A 185 14.38 -5.43 7.87
C LYS A 185 14.74 -6.90 8.02
N THR A 186 14.33 -7.74 7.07
CA THR A 186 14.67 -9.17 7.05
C THR A 186 16.20 -9.37 7.00
N LEU A 187 16.89 -8.57 6.20
CA LEU A 187 18.34 -8.60 6.04
C LEU A 187 19.08 -7.88 7.19
N LYS A 188 18.36 -7.32 8.18
CA LYS A 188 18.90 -6.62 9.36
C LYS A 188 19.87 -5.47 9.03
N LEU A 189 19.59 -4.71 7.97
CA LEU A 189 20.49 -3.65 7.48
C LEU A 189 20.42 -2.33 8.27
N GLY A 190 19.56 -2.22 9.28
CA GLY A 190 19.47 -1.03 10.14
C GLY A 190 19.16 0.28 9.38
N LEU A 191 18.59 0.19 8.17
CA LEU A 191 18.34 1.35 7.33
C LEU A 191 17.17 2.20 7.87
N LYS A 192 17.30 3.52 7.76
CA LYS A 192 16.24 4.45 8.11
C LYS A 192 15.00 4.20 7.24
N THR A 193 13.81 4.35 7.82
CA THR A 193 12.53 4.08 7.14
C THR A 193 12.15 5.18 6.14
N THR A 194 12.77 6.36 6.20
CA THR A 194 12.47 7.53 5.36
C THR A 194 13.25 7.58 4.04
N LEU A 195 14.11 6.59 3.75
CA LEU A 195 14.95 6.58 2.56
C LEU A 195 14.14 6.50 1.25
N SER A 196 14.69 7.07 0.19
CA SER A 196 14.16 6.99 -1.17
C SER A 196 14.31 5.58 -1.75
N LYS A 197 13.58 5.25 -2.81
CA LYS A 197 13.59 3.88 -3.38
C LYS A 197 14.99 3.52 -3.91
N GLU A 198 15.66 4.50 -4.51
CA GLU A 198 16.96 4.41 -5.13
C GLU A 198 18.06 4.13 -4.10
N GLU A 199 17.92 4.69 -2.90
CA GLU A 199 18.85 4.48 -1.77
C GLU A 199 18.79 3.05 -1.23
N TYR A 200 17.68 2.33 -1.38
CA TYR A 200 17.59 0.92 -0.99
C TYR A 200 18.28 -0.03 -1.97
N VAL A 201 18.54 0.39 -3.21
CA VAL A 201 18.95 -0.52 -4.28
C VAL A 201 20.30 -1.19 -3.98
N ILE A 202 21.32 -0.37 -3.68
CA ILE A 202 22.67 -0.88 -3.44
C ILE A 202 22.74 -1.66 -2.11
N PRO A 203 22.27 -1.13 -0.96
CA PRO A 203 22.40 -1.84 0.32
C PRO A 203 21.69 -3.19 0.33
N VAL A 204 20.48 -3.27 -0.24
CA VAL A 204 19.70 -4.51 -0.28
C VAL A 204 20.34 -5.53 -1.23
N ALA A 205 20.79 -5.11 -2.42
CA ALA A 205 21.48 -6.00 -3.35
C ALA A 205 22.77 -6.57 -2.75
N THR A 206 23.61 -5.71 -2.16
CA THR A 206 24.85 -6.13 -1.49
C THR A 206 24.56 -7.11 -0.36
N ALA A 207 23.52 -6.89 0.43
CA ALA A 207 23.15 -7.77 1.52
C ALA A 207 22.64 -9.14 1.04
N LEU A 208 21.88 -9.20 -0.05
CA LEU A 208 21.41 -10.45 -0.64
C LEU A 208 22.57 -11.33 -1.11
N ILE A 209 23.62 -10.72 -1.66
CA ILE A 209 24.85 -11.43 -2.06
C ILE A 209 25.63 -11.86 -0.83
N LYS A 210 25.85 -10.95 0.13
CA LYS A 210 26.58 -11.25 1.38
C LYS A 210 25.94 -12.38 2.19
N GLN A 211 24.61 -12.48 2.21
CA GLN A 211 23.89 -13.54 2.92
C GLN A 211 23.72 -14.82 2.06
N GLY A 212 24.22 -14.83 0.83
CA GLY A 212 24.22 -16.01 -0.05
C GLY A 212 22.85 -16.37 -0.60
N PHE A 213 21.92 -15.42 -0.71
CA PHE A 213 20.65 -15.63 -1.42
C PHE A 213 20.85 -15.65 -2.93
N ILE A 214 21.85 -14.91 -3.40
CA ILE A 214 22.12 -14.68 -4.82
C ILE A 214 23.62 -14.84 -5.08
N LYS A 215 23.95 -15.50 -6.18
CA LYS A 215 25.32 -15.62 -6.70
C LYS A 215 25.41 -14.89 -8.04
N ILE A 216 26.46 -14.10 -8.20
CA ILE A 216 26.80 -13.41 -9.44
C ILE A 216 27.98 -14.14 -10.06
N GLU A 217 27.89 -14.50 -11.32
CA GLU A 217 29.05 -14.98 -12.08
C GLU A 217 29.92 -13.80 -12.51
N PRO A 218 31.26 -13.91 -12.40
CA PRO A 218 32.15 -12.81 -12.75
C PRO A 218 32.11 -12.59 -14.27
N SER A 219 31.47 -11.50 -14.68
CA SER A 219 31.39 -11.04 -16.08
C SER A 219 31.68 -9.54 -16.13
N GLU A 220 32.24 -9.05 -17.25
CA GLU A 220 32.52 -7.62 -17.46
C GLU A 220 31.25 -6.75 -17.44
N LYS A 221 30.11 -7.34 -17.80
CA LYS A 221 28.79 -6.72 -17.73
C LYS A 221 27.83 -7.69 -17.09
N VAL A 222 27.49 -7.46 -15.81
CA VAL A 222 26.54 -8.28 -15.07
C VAL A 222 25.14 -8.05 -15.66
N THR A 223 24.67 -9.02 -16.43
CA THR A 223 23.30 -9.07 -16.94
C THR A 223 22.42 -9.91 -16.03
N ARG A 224 21.13 -10.00 -16.35
CA ARG A 224 20.18 -10.82 -15.58
C ARG A 224 20.51 -12.32 -15.63
N GLU A 225 21.14 -12.77 -16.71
CA GLU A 225 21.46 -14.19 -16.94
C GLU A 225 22.62 -14.66 -16.06
N ASP A 226 23.52 -13.75 -15.70
CA ASP A 226 24.69 -14.01 -14.85
C ASP A 226 24.34 -14.08 -13.35
N VAL A 227 23.06 -13.91 -13.01
CA VAL A 227 22.58 -13.84 -11.62
C VAL A 227 21.71 -15.05 -11.33
N SER A 228 22.19 -15.91 -10.43
CA SER A 228 21.48 -17.11 -10.00
C SER A 228 20.93 -16.94 -8.57
N LYS A 229 19.66 -17.31 -8.39
CA LYS A 229 19.01 -17.33 -7.08
C LYS A 229 19.29 -18.67 -6.41
N LEU A 230 20.02 -18.64 -5.31
CA LEU A 230 20.39 -19.84 -4.55
C LEU A 230 19.33 -20.23 -3.52
N LYS A 231 18.66 -19.23 -2.92
CA LYS A 231 17.64 -19.43 -1.88
C LYS A 231 16.43 -18.54 -2.13
N SER A 232 15.25 -19.02 -1.76
CA SER A 232 14.05 -18.19 -1.71
C SER A 232 14.19 -17.13 -0.62
N PHE A 233 13.81 -15.92 -0.99
CA PHE A 233 13.69 -14.74 -0.13
C PHE A 233 12.23 -14.32 -0.12
#